data_AF-A0A259SXW1-F1
#
_entry.id   AF-A0A259SXW1-F1
#
_cell.length_a   1.000
_cell.length_b   1.000
_cell.length_c   1.000
_cell.angle_alpha   90.00
_cell.angle_beta   90.00
_cell.angle_gamma   90.00
#
_symmetry.space_group_name_H-M   'P 1'
#
loop_
_entity.id
_entity.type
_entity.pdbx_description
1 polymer ?
#
loop_
_entity_poly.entity_id
_entity_poly.type
_entity_poly.pdbx_seq_one_letter_code
_entity_poly.pdbx_strand_id
1 'polypeptide(L)'
;MTIQIINGDLLEASENILGHQVNCQGVMESGIAKILRDRYPNLFPEYKKYCDQYTSDELLGHCQLVQTGAKYTANLFGQLDYGRSKTRYTDYAALEQALTILRTEAQAKGLSVALPYNIGCGLANGEWSVVEQMIGKVFADYEVTLYKI
;
A
#
# COMPACT_ATOMS: atom_id res chain seq x y z
N MET A 1 -13.65 7.83 -12.99
CA MET A 1 -12.62 7.11 -13.78
C MET A 1 -12.66 5.65 -13.39
N THR A 2 -12.29 4.77 -14.32
CA THR A 2 -12.35 3.32 -14.11
C THR A 2 -10.99 2.82 -13.65
N ILE A 3 -10.96 1.95 -12.64
CA ILE A 3 -9.75 1.21 -12.24
C ILE A 3 -9.22 0.47 -13.47
N GLN A 4 -7.95 0.67 -13.81
CA GLN A 4 -7.28 -0.12 -14.84
C GLN A 4 -6.65 -1.36 -14.20
N ILE A 5 -6.79 -2.53 -14.83
CA ILE A 5 -6.14 -3.77 -14.39
C ILE A 5 -5.20 -4.23 -15.49
N ILE A 6 -3.92 -4.38 -15.16
CA ILE A 6 -2.87 -4.85 -16.06
C ILE A 6 -2.36 -6.21 -15.56
N ASN A 7 -2.25 -7.17 -16.47
CA ASN A 7 -1.55 -8.42 -16.18
C ASN A 7 -0.03 -8.15 -16.23
N GLY A 8 0.63 -8.21 -15.08
CA GLY A 8 2.04 -7.89 -14.95
C GLY A 8 2.50 -7.75 -13.50
N ASP A 9 3.80 -7.64 -13.31
CA ASP A 9 4.42 -7.41 -12.01
C ASP A 9 4.37 -5.92 -11.65
N LEU A 10 3.92 -5.61 -10.43
CA LEU A 10 3.92 -4.26 -9.86
C LEU A 10 5.32 -3.63 -9.89
N LEU A 11 6.38 -4.43 -9.77
CA LEU A 11 7.77 -3.93 -9.79
C LEU A 11 8.17 -3.34 -11.14
N GLU A 12 7.47 -3.73 -12.20
CA GLU A 12 7.67 -3.28 -13.58
C GLU A 12 6.64 -2.22 -14.00
N ALA A 13 5.81 -1.77 -13.05
CA ALA A 13 4.84 -0.71 -13.27
C ALA A 13 5.53 0.57 -13.76
N SER A 14 4.87 1.30 -14.67
CA SER A 14 5.42 2.53 -15.25
C SER A 14 5.16 3.75 -14.36
N GLU A 15 4.20 3.63 -13.45
CA GLU A 15 3.65 4.66 -12.60
C GLU A 15 4.67 5.21 -11.60
N ASN A 16 4.45 6.45 -11.15
CA ASN A 16 5.39 7.14 -10.30
C ASN A 16 5.39 6.61 -8.86
N ILE A 17 4.27 6.09 -8.37
CA ILE A 17 4.11 5.58 -7.01
C ILE A 17 3.72 4.11 -7.03
N LEU A 18 4.47 3.28 -6.31
CA LEU A 18 4.14 1.88 -6.04
C LEU A 18 3.59 1.77 -4.61
N GLY A 19 2.28 1.58 -4.47
CA GLY A 19 1.64 1.46 -3.15
C GLY A 19 1.46 0.01 -2.72
N HIS A 20 1.65 -0.25 -1.42
CA HIS A 20 1.38 -1.57 -0.83
C HIS A 20 0.94 -1.44 0.63
N GLN A 21 0.20 -2.42 1.13
CA GLN A 21 -0.23 -2.45 2.52
C GLN A 21 0.89 -2.99 3.42
N VAL A 22 1.18 -2.26 4.51
CA VAL A 22 2.15 -2.61 5.56
C VAL A 22 1.47 -2.73 6.93
N ASN A 23 2.15 -3.38 7.89
CA ASN A 23 1.73 -3.41 9.29
C ASN A 23 2.27 -2.23 10.10
N CYS A 24 1.71 -2.05 11.28
CA CYS A 24 2.13 -1.03 12.23
C CYS A 24 3.24 -1.52 13.19
N GLN A 25 3.67 -2.78 13.09
CA GLN A 25 4.68 -3.39 13.95
C GLN A 25 6.13 -3.18 13.45
N GLY A 26 6.33 -2.49 12.34
CA GLY A 26 7.66 -2.26 11.77
C GLY A 26 8.29 -3.52 11.15
N VAL A 27 7.48 -4.49 10.71
CA VAL A 27 7.95 -5.76 10.12
C VAL A 27 7.64 -5.84 8.63
N MET A 28 8.60 -6.25 7.81
CA MET A 28 8.47 -6.24 6.35
C MET A 28 9.06 -7.51 5.70
N GLU A 29 8.62 -8.68 6.14
CA GLU A 29 9.28 -9.96 5.85
C GLU A 29 8.52 -10.92 4.93
N SER A 30 7.39 -10.51 4.37
CA SER A 30 6.60 -11.38 3.49
C SER A 30 5.82 -10.64 2.41
N GLY A 31 5.39 -11.38 1.39
CA GLY A 31 4.59 -10.85 0.29
C GLY A 31 5.31 -9.75 -0.50
N ILE A 32 4.52 -8.89 -1.13
CA ILE A 32 5.02 -7.76 -1.92
C ILE A 32 5.90 -6.81 -1.09
N ALA A 33 5.61 -6.66 0.21
CA ALA A 33 6.37 -5.81 1.11
C ALA A 33 7.84 -6.23 1.22
N LYS A 34 8.11 -7.54 1.37
CA LYS A 34 9.48 -8.07 1.33
C LYS A 34 10.14 -7.90 -0.03
N ILE A 35 9.39 -8.13 -1.11
CA ILE A 35 9.93 -7.98 -2.47
C ILE A 35 10.36 -6.52 -2.73
N LEU A 36 9.52 -5.55 -2.35
CA LEU A 36 9.84 -4.12 -2.43
C LEU A 36 11.03 -3.75 -1.53
N ARG A 37 11.08 -4.28 -0.30
CA ARG A 37 12.24 -4.10 0.59
C ARG A 37 13.53 -4.57 -0.04
N ASP A 38 13.53 -5.78 -0.60
CA ASP A 38 14.72 -6.39 -1.16
C ASP A 38 15.16 -5.67 -2.45
N ARG A 39 14.21 -5.09 -3.21
CA ARG A 39 14.49 -4.26 -4.40
C ARG A 39 14.97 -2.84 -4.07
N TYR A 40 14.49 -2.24 -2.99
CA TYR A 40 14.78 -0.86 -2.61
C TYR A 40 15.43 -0.80 -1.20
N PRO A 41 16.77 -0.79 -1.12
CA PRO A 41 17.48 -0.91 0.17
C PRO A 41 17.14 0.16 1.21
N ASN A 42 16.71 1.35 0.80
CA ASN A 42 16.34 2.44 1.68
C ASN A 42 14.88 2.37 2.19
N LEU A 43 14.03 1.52 1.59
CA LEU A 43 12.61 1.46 1.94
C LEU A 43 12.40 1.01 3.39
N PHE A 44 13.03 -0.08 3.79
CA PHE A 44 12.84 -0.61 5.14
C PHE A 44 13.43 0.28 6.24
N PRO A 45 14.64 0.86 6.12
CA PRO A 45 15.13 1.84 7.08
C PRO A 45 14.18 3.03 7.28
N GLU A 46 13.64 3.60 6.20
CA GLU A 46 12.70 4.73 6.29
C GLU A 46 11.34 4.32 6.87
N TYR A 47 10.84 3.15 6.49
CA TYR A 47 9.63 2.57 7.08
C TYR A 47 9.81 2.34 8.58
N LYS A 48 10.90 1.71 9.00
CA LYS A 48 11.18 1.41 10.40
C LYS A 48 11.33 2.69 11.23
N LYS A 49 12.09 3.66 10.72
CA LYS A 49 12.25 4.98 11.33
C LYS A 49 10.92 5.71 11.49
N TYR A 50 10.00 5.55 10.55
CA TYR A 50 8.66 6.13 10.65
C TYR A 50 7.82 5.39 11.70
N CYS A 51 7.85 4.05 11.73
CA CYS A 51 7.19 3.29 12.78
C CYS A 51 7.68 3.67 14.18
N ASP A 52 8.98 3.91 14.35
CA ASP A 52 9.57 4.25 15.66
C ASP A 52 9.18 5.63 16.19
N GLN A 53 8.51 6.47 15.39
CA GLN A 53 8.04 7.80 15.80
C GLN A 53 6.66 7.77 16.47
N TYR A 54 5.96 6.65 16.40
CA TYR A 54 4.56 6.52 16.82
C TYR A 54 4.37 5.19 17.57
N THR A 55 3.28 5.09 18.32
CA THR A 55 2.76 3.79 18.74
C THR A 55 2.12 3.06 17.56
N SER A 56 2.02 1.73 17.63
CA SER A 56 1.40 0.94 16.55
C SER A 56 -0.04 1.36 16.27
N ASP A 57 -0.81 1.70 17.32
CA ASP A 57 -2.19 2.17 17.18
C ASP A 57 -2.28 3.54 16.48
N GLU A 58 -1.33 4.44 16.74
CA GLU A 58 -1.26 5.76 16.08
C GLU A 58 -0.93 5.65 14.59
N LEU A 59 -0.24 4.59 14.16
CA LEU A 59 0.13 4.39 12.75
C LEU A 59 -1.04 3.94 11.88
N LEU A 60 -2.09 3.34 12.45
CA LEU A 60 -3.23 2.84 11.67
C LEU A 60 -3.83 3.96 10.82
N GLY A 61 -3.94 3.72 9.51
CA GLY A 61 -4.49 4.66 8.55
C GLY A 61 -3.49 5.68 8.02
N HIS A 62 -2.24 5.66 8.48
CA HIS A 62 -1.17 6.49 7.91
C HIS A 62 -0.81 6.04 6.49
N CYS A 63 -0.21 6.98 5.75
CA CYS A 63 0.45 6.72 4.49
C CYS A 63 1.83 7.40 4.52
N GLN A 64 2.88 6.64 4.25
CA GLN A 64 4.23 7.17 4.14
C GLN A 64 4.75 6.98 2.71
N LEU A 65 5.10 8.10 2.05
CA LEU A 65 5.81 8.07 0.78
C LEU A 65 7.32 8.07 1.02
N VAL A 66 8.00 7.04 0.51
CA VAL A 66 9.46 6.92 0.53
C VAL A 66 9.97 7.02 -0.90
N GLN A 67 10.91 7.93 -1.18
CA GLN A 67 11.54 8.01 -2.49
C GLN A 67 12.46 6.79 -2.70
N THR A 68 12.19 6.01 -3.73
CA THR A 68 12.89 4.76 -4.06
C THR A 68 13.44 4.85 -5.49
N GLY A 69 14.57 5.55 -5.61
CA GLY A 69 15.18 5.89 -6.90
C GLY A 69 14.40 7.00 -7.62
N ALA A 70 13.95 6.73 -8.85
CA ALA A 70 13.15 7.66 -9.65
C ALA A 70 11.63 7.61 -9.35
N LYS A 71 11.20 6.66 -8.51
CA LYS A 71 9.81 6.45 -8.10
C LYS A 71 9.64 6.71 -6.60
N TYR A 72 8.40 6.63 -6.14
CA TYR A 72 8.07 6.53 -4.72
C TYR A 72 7.47 5.16 -4.41
N THR A 73 7.69 4.69 -3.20
CA THR A 73 6.95 3.57 -2.62
C THR A 73 6.06 4.11 -1.50
N ALA A 74 4.77 3.77 -1.54
CA ALA A 74 3.81 4.18 -0.51
C ALA A 74 3.55 3.02 0.46
N ASN A 75 3.96 3.20 1.72
CA ASN A 75 3.61 2.30 2.81
C ASN A 75 2.22 2.68 3.34
N LEU A 76 1.22 1.84 3.07
CA LEU A 76 -0.17 2.05 3.48
C LEU A 76 -0.45 1.26 4.76
N PHE A 77 -0.60 1.94 5.89
CA PHE A 77 -0.72 1.33 7.22
C PHE A 77 -2.13 0.81 7.48
N GLY A 78 -2.51 -0.25 6.78
CA GLY A 78 -3.85 -0.85 6.81
C GLY A 78 -3.98 -2.10 7.68
N GLN A 79 -2.97 -2.47 8.47
CA GLN A 79 -3.05 -3.59 9.40
C GLN A 79 -2.29 -3.24 10.69
N LEU A 80 -2.89 -3.47 11.86
CA LEU A 80 -2.25 -3.20 13.15
C LEU A 80 -1.14 -4.22 13.40
N ASP A 81 -1.52 -5.49 13.33
CA ASP A 81 -0.65 -6.65 13.47
C ASP A 81 -0.40 -7.33 12.12
N TYR A 82 0.43 -8.37 12.13
CA TYR A 82 0.72 -9.21 10.97
C TYR A 82 0.75 -10.68 11.36
N GLY A 83 0.61 -11.57 10.39
CA GLY A 83 0.78 -13.00 10.62
C GLY A 83 0.29 -13.87 9.48
N ARG A 84 0.12 -15.15 9.78
CA ARG A 84 -0.36 -16.19 8.85
C ARG A 84 -1.58 -16.94 9.37
N SER A 85 -2.16 -16.48 10.48
CA SER A 85 -3.40 -17.07 10.99
C SER A 85 -4.55 -16.75 10.05
N LYS A 86 -5.71 -17.38 10.25
CA LYS A 86 -6.93 -17.11 9.47
C LYS A 86 -7.67 -15.84 9.91
N THR A 87 -7.16 -15.09 10.89
CA THR A 87 -7.79 -13.83 11.30
C THR A 87 -7.59 -12.75 10.24
N ARG A 88 -8.54 -11.82 10.13
CA ARG A 88 -8.36 -10.63 9.30
C ARG A 88 -7.41 -9.66 10.00
N TYR A 89 -6.29 -9.37 9.36
CA TYR A 89 -5.34 -8.35 9.78
C TYR A 89 -5.63 -7.00 9.14
N THR A 90 -6.19 -7.00 7.92
CA THR A 90 -6.59 -5.76 7.25
C THR A 90 -7.71 -5.09 8.02
N ASP A 91 -7.43 -3.88 8.48
CA ASP A 91 -8.43 -2.93 8.93
C ASP A 91 -8.88 -2.10 7.73
N TYR A 92 -10.15 -2.27 7.33
CA TYR A 92 -10.68 -1.60 6.15
C TYR A 92 -10.77 -0.09 6.29
N ALA A 93 -11.08 0.42 7.48
CA ALA A 93 -11.17 1.86 7.69
C ALA A 93 -9.77 2.50 7.60
N ALA A 94 -8.77 1.85 8.21
CA ALA A 94 -7.38 2.27 8.10
C ALA A 94 -6.87 2.20 6.66
N LEU A 95 -7.16 1.12 5.92
CA LEU A 95 -6.75 1.01 4.52
C LEU A 95 -7.41 2.10 3.65
N GLU A 96 -8.70 2.37 3.84
CA GLU A 96 -9.41 3.44 3.11
C GLU A 96 -8.79 4.82 3.39
N GLN A 97 -8.47 5.09 4.66
CA GLN A 97 -7.81 6.33 5.07
C GLN A 97 -6.42 6.46 4.43
N ALA A 98 -5.59 5.42 4.49
CA ALA A 98 -4.26 5.42 3.91
C ALA A 98 -4.30 5.62 2.38
N LEU A 99 -5.25 4.97 1.68
CA LEU A 99 -5.48 5.16 0.25
C LEU A 99 -5.93 6.59 -0.07
N THR A 100 -6.77 7.19 0.77
CA THR A 100 -7.24 8.58 0.61
C THR A 100 -6.09 9.57 0.74
N ILE A 101 -5.19 9.35 1.70
CA ILE A 101 -3.97 10.16 1.86
C ILE A 101 -3.06 9.98 0.64
N LEU A 102 -2.83 8.74 0.20
CA LEU A 102 -2.05 8.45 -1.01
C LEU A 102 -2.61 9.19 -2.23
N ARG A 103 -3.92 9.12 -2.47
CA ARG A 103 -4.58 9.80 -3.59
C ARG A 103 -4.37 11.31 -3.53
N THR A 104 -4.53 11.89 -2.34
CA THR A 104 -4.32 13.33 -2.12
C THR A 104 -2.89 13.75 -2.43
N GLU A 105 -1.90 13.03 -1.91
CA GLU A 105 -0.48 13.29 -2.15
C GLU A 105 -0.09 13.11 -3.63
N ALA A 106 -0.58 12.04 -4.25
CA ALA A 106 -0.37 11.75 -5.66
C ALA A 106 -0.92 12.88 -6.54
N GLN A 107 -2.15 13.31 -6.29
CA GLN A 107 -2.80 14.38 -7.02
C GLN A 107 -2.07 15.72 -6.83
N ALA A 108 -1.69 16.07 -5.60
CA ALA A 108 -0.98 17.31 -5.31
C ALA A 108 0.38 17.40 -6.03
N LYS A 109 1.02 16.26 -6.29
CA LYS A 109 2.32 16.16 -6.98
C LYS A 109 2.19 15.83 -8.47
N GLY A 110 0.99 15.55 -8.98
CA GLY A 110 0.75 15.10 -10.35
C GLY A 110 1.37 13.73 -10.68
N LEU A 111 1.37 12.79 -9.73
CA LEU A 111 2.07 11.50 -9.83
C LEU A 111 1.08 10.33 -10.02
N SER A 112 1.31 9.45 -10.99
CA SER A 112 0.48 8.26 -11.19
C SER A 112 0.71 7.18 -10.13
N VAL A 113 -0.32 6.37 -9.87
CA VAL A 113 -0.34 5.36 -8.79
C VAL A 113 -0.57 3.96 -9.33
N ALA A 114 0.28 3.02 -8.93
CA ALA A 114 0.10 1.58 -9.12
C ALA A 114 -0.03 0.86 -7.77
N LEU A 115 -0.96 -0.08 -7.69
CA LEU A 115 -1.18 -0.97 -6.52
C LEU A 115 -1.16 -2.44 -6.98
N PRO A 116 -0.82 -3.40 -6.12
CA PRO A 116 -1.01 -4.81 -6.45
C PRO A 116 -2.50 -5.15 -6.42
N TYR A 117 -2.96 -5.94 -7.39
CA TYR A 117 -4.24 -6.63 -7.31
C TYR A 117 -4.28 -7.50 -6.05
N ASN A 118 -5.42 -7.58 -5.37
CA ASN A 118 -5.55 -8.21 -4.04
C ASN A 118 -4.73 -7.55 -2.92
N ILE A 119 -4.42 -6.25 -3.02
CA ILE A 119 -3.86 -5.50 -1.88
C ILE A 119 -4.71 -5.72 -0.62
N GLY A 120 -4.06 -6.05 0.50
CA GLY A 120 -4.75 -6.32 1.77
C GLY A 120 -5.52 -7.65 1.85
N CYS A 121 -5.63 -8.41 0.76
CA CYS A 121 -6.47 -9.62 0.72
C CYS A 121 -5.70 -10.95 0.77
N GLY A 122 -4.38 -10.94 0.56
CA GLY A 122 -3.53 -12.12 0.67
C GLY A 122 -3.29 -12.53 2.13
N LEU A 123 -2.05 -12.36 2.61
CA LEU A 123 -1.67 -12.74 3.98
C LEU A 123 -2.46 -12.01 5.08
N ALA A 124 -3.01 -10.83 4.77
CA ALA A 124 -3.78 -10.04 5.71
C ALA A 124 -5.28 -10.40 5.77
N ASN A 125 -5.72 -11.37 4.95
CA ASN A 125 -7.07 -11.95 4.92
C ASN A 125 -8.23 -10.93 4.78
N GLY A 126 -8.00 -9.80 4.10
CA GLY A 126 -9.09 -8.95 3.62
C GLY A 126 -9.90 -9.62 2.50
N GLU A 127 -11.08 -9.08 2.23
CA GLU A 127 -12.00 -9.54 1.20
C GLU A 127 -11.89 -8.64 -0.03
N TRP A 128 -11.56 -9.22 -1.18
CA TRP A 128 -11.26 -8.43 -2.38
C TRP A 128 -12.44 -7.58 -2.86
N SER A 129 -13.67 -8.10 -2.79
CA SER A 129 -14.89 -7.37 -3.15
C SER A 129 -15.02 -6.04 -2.39
N VAL A 130 -14.63 -6.02 -1.11
CA VAL A 130 -14.67 -4.84 -0.24
C VAL A 130 -13.55 -3.87 -0.61
N VAL A 131 -12.32 -4.38 -0.77
CA VAL A 131 -11.15 -3.56 -1.11
C VAL A 131 -11.27 -2.96 -2.51
N GLU A 132 -11.79 -3.71 -3.48
CA GLU A 132 -12.01 -3.23 -4.84
C GLU A 132 -13.02 -2.07 -4.88
N GLN A 133 -14.15 -2.20 -4.18
CA GLN A 133 -15.13 -1.12 -4.05
C GLN A 133 -14.54 0.11 -3.36
N MET A 134 -13.74 -0.10 -2.32
CA MET A 134 -13.04 0.96 -1.59
C MET A 134 -12.07 1.72 -2.51
N ILE A 135 -11.22 1.01 -3.27
CA ILE A 135 -10.33 1.63 -4.25
C ILE A 135 -11.13 2.42 -5.29
N GLY A 136 -12.21 1.85 -5.81
CA GLY A 136 -13.08 2.52 -6.79
C GLY A 136 -13.70 3.82 -6.27
N LYS A 137 -14.05 3.86 -4.98
CA LYS A 137 -14.55 5.07 -4.30
C LYS A 137 -13.44 6.11 -4.11
N VAL A 138 -12.29 5.71 -3.58
CA VAL A 138 -11.17 6.64 -3.26
C VAL A 138 -10.58 7.27 -4.52
N PHE A 139 -10.48 6.49 -5.59
CA PHE A 139 -9.90 6.87 -6.87
C PHE A 139 -10.96 7.17 -7.94
N ALA A 140 -12.19 7.54 -7.54
CA ALA A 140 -13.29 7.81 -8.47
C ALA A 140 -12.99 8.93 -9.48
N ASP A 141 -12.12 9.86 -9.12
CA ASP A 141 -11.71 11.06 -9.87
C ASP A 141 -10.19 11.14 -10.11
N TYR A 142 -9.45 10.06 -9.84
CA TYR A 142 -8.01 10.00 -10.03
C TYR A 142 -7.59 8.62 -10.53
N GLU A 143 -6.69 8.55 -11.51
CA GLU A 143 -6.32 7.27 -12.11
C GLU A 143 -5.50 6.40 -11.15
N VAL A 144 -5.82 5.11 -11.10
CA VAL A 144 -5.05 4.08 -10.40
C VAL A 144 -5.01 2.79 -11.23
N THR A 145 -3.82 2.20 -11.30
CA THR A 145 -3.58 0.94 -12.01
C THR A 145 -3.38 -0.20 -11.01
N LEU A 146 -4.07 -1.32 -11.20
CA LEU A 146 -3.87 -2.54 -10.45
C LEU A 146 -3.07 -3.56 -11.26
N TYR A 147 -1.97 -4.03 -10.69
CA TYR A 147 -1.11 -5.03 -11.31
C TYR A 147 -1.42 -6.43 -10.79
N LYS A 148 -1.75 -7.34 -11.70
CA LYS A 148 -2.13 -8.72 -11.41
C LYS A 148 -1.14 -9.70 -12.06
N ILE A 149 -0.52 -10.55 -11.26
CA ILE A 149 0.32 -11.67 -11.75
C ILE A 149 -0.56 -12.82 -12.22
#